data_AF-A0A0F9CKZ5-F1
#
_entry.id   AF-A0A0F9CKZ5-F1
#
_cell.length_a   1.000
_cell.length_b   1.000
_cell.length_c   1.000
_cell.angle_alpha   90.00
_cell.angle_beta   90.00
_cell.angle_gamma   90.00
#
_symmetry.space_group_name_H-M   'P 1'
#
loop_
_entity.id
_entity.type
_entity.pdbx_description
1 polymer ?
#
loop_
_entity_poly.entity_id
_entity_poly.type
_entity_poly.pdbx_seq_one_letter_code
_entity_poly.pdbx_strand_id
1 'polypeptide(L)' 'MTTQLPLTRPTQKDRVLAQLRDGPTCGTEFLEMKIPRYGGRILELRQAGHNITNEKCWKHQHYSQQTIYRLRGLT' A
#
# COMPACT_ATOMS: atom_id res chain seq x y z
N MET A 1 3.40 35.91 12.66
CA MET A 1 2.81 35.40 11.41
C MET A 1 2.80 33.89 11.48
N THR A 2 1.64 33.28 11.66
CA THR A 2 1.51 31.83 11.80
C THR A 2 1.37 31.23 10.40
N THR A 3 2.44 30.60 9.91
CA THR A 3 2.42 29.91 8.62
C THR A 3 1.52 28.67 8.75
N GLN A 4 0.27 28.76 8.27
CA GLN A 4 -0.59 27.59 8.11
C GLN A 4 -0.04 26.75 6.96
N LEU A 5 0.57 25.60 7.29
CA LEU A 5 0.90 24.57 6.31
C LEU A 5 -0.43 24.04 5.72
N PRO A 6 -0.54 23.92 4.39
CA PRO A 6 -1.76 23.38 3.79
C PRO A 6 -1.98 21.94 4.27
N LEU A 7 -3.18 21.67 4.80
CA LEU A 7 -3.63 20.31 5.11
C LEU A 7 -3.84 19.55 3.79
N THR A 8 -2.78 18.91 3.28
CA THR A 8 -2.88 18.08 2.09
C THR A 8 -3.54 16.75 2.47
N ARG A 9 -4.68 16.45 1.83
CA ARG A 9 -5.33 15.15 1.99
C ARG A 9 -4.36 14.06 1.50
N PRO A 10 -4.19 12.95 2.23
CA PRO A 10 -3.29 11.90 1.82
C PRO A 10 -3.72 11.32 0.46
N THR A 11 -2.76 11.15 -0.44
CA THR A 11 -3.03 10.54 -1.75
C THR A 11 -3.27 9.04 -1.60
N GLN A 12 -3.81 8.38 -2.63
CA GLN A 12 -3.90 6.92 -2.64
C GLN A 12 -2.52 6.25 -2.49
N LYS A 13 -1.46 6.86 -3.02
CA LYS A 13 -0.08 6.36 -2.86
C LYS A 13 0.37 6.40 -1.40
N ASP A 14 0.09 7.50 -0.70
CA ASP A 14 0.43 7.67 0.72
C ASP A 14 -0.32 6.66 1.59
N ARG A 15 -1.60 6.44 1.29
CA ARG A 15 -2.43 5.45 1.98
C ARG A 15 -1.92 4.02 1.78
N VAL A 16 -1.47 3.66 0.57
CA VAL A 16 -0.85 2.35 0.31
C VAL A 16 0.45 2.20 1.10
N LEU A 17 1.31 3.21 1.10
CA LEU A 17 2.56 3.16 1.86
C LEU A 17 2.32 3.04 3.36
N ALA A 18 1.39 3.82 3.92
CA ALA A 18 1.01 3.74 5.32
C ALA A 18 0.51 2.34 5.68
N GLN A 19 -0.36 1.77 4.85
CA GLN A 19 -0.87 0.41 5.05
C GLN A 19 0.23 -0.65 5.01
N LEU A 20 1.21 -0.53 4.10
CA LEU A 20 2.33 -1.45 4.02
C LEU A 20 3.37 -1.29 5.15
N ARG A 21 3.42 -0.11 5.79
CA ARG A 21 4.21 0.11 7.02
C ARG A 21 3.57 -0.56 8.23
N ASP A 22 2.25 -0.62 8.28
CA ASP A 22 1.50 -1.32 9.32
C ASP A 22 1.62 -2.84 9.18
N GLY A 23 1.57 -3.35 7.95
CA GLY A 23 1.89 -4.76 7.72
C GLY A 23 1.61 -5.31 6.32
N PRO A 24 1.83 -6.62 6.15
CA PRO A 24 1.55 -7.31 4.90
C PRO A 24 0.07 -7.20 4.54
N THR A 25 -0.20 -6.69 3.34
CA THR A 25 -1.55 -6.32 2.91
C THR A 25 -1.92 -7.01 1.61
N CYS A 26 -3.06 -7.71 1.62
CA CYS A 26 -3.66 -8.36 0.46
C CYS A 26 -4.28 -7.32 -0.50
N GLY A 27 -4.29 -7.64 -1.79
CA GLY A 27 -5.04 -6.89 -2.80
C GLY A 27 -6.49 -6.59 -2.40
N THR A 28 -7.20 -7.53 -1.78
CA THR A 28 -8.59 -7.33 -1.32
C THR A 28 -8.72 -6.27 -0.24
N GLU A 29 -7.78 -6.18 0.71
CA GLU A 29 -7.80 -5.16 1.77
C GLU A 29 -7.64 -3.76 1.15
N PHE A 30 -6.80 -3.60 0.13
CA PHE A 30 -6.72 -2.33 -0.60
C PHE A 30 -8.03 -1.95 -1.30
N LEU A 31 -8.77 -2.94 -1.81
CA LEU A 31 -10.08 -2.69 -2.43
C LEU A 31 -11.13 -2.27 -1.39
N GLU A 32 -11.13 -2.89 -0.22
CA GLU A 32 -11.99 -2.51 0.92
C GLU A 32 -11.71 -1.08 1.37
N MET A 33 -10.44 -0.67 1.39
CA MET A 33 -9.99 0.71 1.63
C MET A 33 -10.33 1.69 0.50
N LYS A 34 -11.00 1.24 -0.57
CA LYS A 34 -11.35 2.02 -1.76
C LYS A 34 -10.13 2.55 -2.53
N ILE A 35 -9.11 1.69 -2.69
CA ILE A 35 -7.90 1.97 -3.49
C ILE A 35 -7.85 1.01 -4.69
N PRO A 36 -8.71 1.18 -5.71
CA PRO A 36 -8.84 0.22 -6.82
C PRO A 36 -7.60 0.10 -7.70
N ARG A 37 -6.74 1.12 -7.74
CA ARG A 37 -5.49 1.15 -8.53
C ARG A 37 -4.24 0.92 -7.67
N TYR A 38 -4.36 0.14 -6.58
CA TYR A 38 -3.25 -0.11 -5.65
C TYR A 38 -2.01 -0.68 -6.37
N GLY A 39 -2.16 -1.55 -7.38
CA GLY A 39 -1.04 -2.10 -8.13
C GLY A 39 -0.17 -1.02 -8.79
N GLY A 40 -0.80 0.02 -9.34
CA GLY A 40 -0.09 1.18 -9.90
C GLY A 40 0.61 1.99 -8.82
N ARG A 41 -0.01 2.17 -7.65
CA ARG A 41 0.63 2.85 -6.52
C ARG A 41 1.84 2.07 -5.98
N ILE A 42 1.77 0.75 -5.95
CA ILE A 42 2.88 -0.12 -5.56
C ILE A 42 4.04 0.00 -6.55
N LEU A 43 3.76 0.07 -7.85
CA LEU A 43 4.79 0.31 -8.86
C LEU A 43 5.48 1.67 -8.66
N GLU A 44 4.70 2.74 -8.44
CA GLU A 44 5.24 4.08 -8.15
C GLU A 44 6.11 4.08 -6.87
N LEU A 45 5.69 3.38 -5.83
CA LEU A 45 6.47 3.25 -4.60
C LEU A 45 7.79 2.49 -4.82
N ARG A 46 7.77 1.42 -5.62
CA ARG A 46 9.00 0.71 -6.01
C ARG A 46 9.95 1.60 -6.79
N GLN A 47 9.43 2.38 -7.73
CA GLN A 47 10.22 3.36 -8.50
C GLN A 47 10.79 4.48 -7.60
N ALA A 48 10.09 4.83 -6.52
CA ALA A 48 10.58 5.74 -5.49
C ALA A 48 11.58 5.10 -4.50
N GLY A 49 11.97 3.83 -4.71
CA GLY A 49 12.99 3.15 -3.91
C GLY A 49 12.44 2.30 -2.75
N HIS A 50 11.13 2.19 -2.58
CA HIS A 50 10.57 1.33 -1.53
C HIS A 50 10.72 -0.16 -1.90
N ASN A 51 11.36 -0.93 -1.03
CA ASN A 51 11.52 -2.37 -1.20
C ASN A 51 10.20 -3.10 -0.87
N ILE A 52 9.32 -3.26 -1.86
CA ILE A 52 8.03 -3.94 -1.71
C ILE A 52 8.06 -5.31 -2.39
N THR A 53 8.06 -6.35 -1.56
CA THR A 53 7.92 -7.76 -2.00
C THR A 53 6.46 -8.16 -2.12
N ASN A 54 6.19 -9.23 -2.86
CA ASN A 54 4.86 -9.80 -2.94
C ASN A 54 4.88 -11.33 -2.93
N GLU A 55 3.80 -11.93 -2.42
CA GLU A 55 3.64 -13.38 -2.28
C GLU A 55 2.16 -13.78 -2.42
N LYS A 56 1.89 -15.07 -2.66
CA LYS A 56 0.50 -15.57 -2.68
C LYS A 56 -0.17 -15.25 -1.34
N CYS A 57 -1.41 -14.76 -1.40
CA CYS A 57 -2.16 -14.44 -0.20
C CYS A 57 -2.41 -15.70 0.63
N TRP A 58 -2.02 -15.63 1.90
CA TRP A 58 -2.26 -16.63 2.93
C TRP A 58 -3.24 -16.13 4.01
N LYS A 59 -3.64 -14.85 3.95
CA LYS A 59 -4.51 -14.19 4.96
C LYS A 59 -6.00 -14.47 4.76
N HIS A 60 -6.45 -14.70 3.53
CA HIS A 60 -7.88 -14.85 3.22
C HIS A 60 -8.14 -16.06 2.35
N GLN A 61 -9.37 -16.57 2.42
CA GLN A 61 -9.89 -17.55 1.48
C GLN A 61 -10.38 -16.84 0.23
N HIS A 62 -9.61 -16.95 -0.85
CA HIS A 62 -9.98 -16.37 -2.13
C HIS A 62 -10.42 -17.44 -3.11
N TYR A 63 -11.43 -17.12 -3.93
CA TYR A 63 -11.83 -17.96 -5.06
C TYR A 63 -10.74 -17.98 -6.16
N SER A 64 -10.08 -16.84 -6.39
CA SER A 64 -8.95 -16.70 -7.32
C SER A 64 -7.66 -16.39 -6.57
N GLN A 65 -6.51 -16.59 -7.22
CA GLN A 65 -5.24 -16.24 -6.60
C GLN A 65 -5.15 -14.73 -6.36
N GLN A 66 -4.94 -14.35 -5.10
CA GLN A 66 -4.63 -12.98 -4.71
C GLN A 66 -3.22 -12.88 -4.15
N THR A 67 -2.73 -11.65 -4.03
CA THR A 67 -1.36 -11.33 -3.68
C THR A 67 -1.32 -10.49 -2.42
N ILE A 68 -0.44 -10.86 -1.48
CA ILE A 68 -0.03 -10.01 -0.36
C ILE A 68 1.21 -9.24 -0.77
N TYR A 69 1.25 -7.96 -0.43
CA TYR A 69 2.40 -7.07 -0.59
C TYR A 69 2.96 -6.74 0.79
N ARG A 70 4.29 -6.67 0.90
CA ARG A 70 4.99 -6.39 2.15
C ARG A 70 6.15 -5.44 1.89
N LEU A 71 6.22 -4.36 2.67
CA LEU A 71 7.39 -3.49 2.73
C LEU A 71 8.52 -4.18 3.50
N ARG A 72 9.74 -4.15 2.97
CA ARG A 72 10.95 -4.72 3.56
C ARG A 72 11.95 -3.63 3.91
N GLY A 73 12.76 -3.86 4.94
CA GLY A 73 13.90 -3.00 5.25
C GLY A 73 13.58 -1.69 5.97
N LEU A 74 12.60 -1.69 6.88
CA LEU A 74 12.52 -0.65 7.90
C LEU A 74 13.44 -1.07 9.06
N THR A 75 14.72 -0.75 8.96
CA THR A 75 15.62 -0.68 10.12
C THR A 75 16.03 0.76 10.30
#